data_AF-Q23430-F1
#
_entry.id   AF-Q23430-F1
#
_cell.length_a   1.000
_cell.length_b   1.000
_cell.length_c   1.000
_cell.angle_alpha   90.00
_cell.angle_beta   90.00
_cell.angle_gamma   90.00
#
_symmetry.space_group_name_H-M   'P 1'
#
loop_
_entity.id
_entity.type
_entity.pdbx_description
1 polymer ?
#
loop_
_entity_poly.entity_id
_entity_poly.type
_entity_poly.pdbx_seq_one_letter_code
_entity_poly.pdbx_strand_id
1 'polypeptide(L)'
;MPPIILVFFLVLIPASQQYPFSLESLNDQIINEEVIEYMLENSIRSSRTRRVPDEKKIYRCGRRIHSYVFAVCGKACESNTEVNIASKCCREECTDDFIRKQCCP
;
A
#
# COMPACT_ATOMS: atom_id res chain seq x y z
N MET A 1 -36.98 -55.44 37.12
CA MET A 1 -36.06 -54.53 36.40
C MET A 1 -34.78 -54.41 37.22
N PRO A 2 -33.61 -54.76 36.68
CA PRO A 2 -32.40 -54.85 37.48
C PRO A 2 -31.96 -53.45 37.94
N PRO A 3 -31.58 -53.26 39.22
CA PRO A 3 -31.18 -51.97 39.79
C PRO A 3 -29.96 -51.36 39.09
N ILE A 4 -29.22 -52.18 38.34
CA ILE A 4 -28.03 -51.82 37.56
C ILE A 4 -28.36 -50.77 36.49
N ILE A 5 -29.54 -50.84 35.86
CA ILE A 5 -29.92 -49.91 34.79
C ILE A 5 -30.13 -48.50 35.35
N LEU A 6 -30.71 -48.38 36.55
CA LEU A 6 -30.90 -47.08 37.21
C LEU A 6 -29.58 -46.42 37.58
N VAL A 7 -28.60 -47.20 38.05
CA VAL A 7 -27.24 -46.70 38.33
C VAL A 7 -26.57 -46.21 37.05
N PHE A 8 -26.74 -46.94 35.93
CA PHE A 8 -26.20 -46.54 34.63
C PHE A 8 -26.78 -45.20 34.16
N PHE A 9 -28.09 -45.00 34.28
CA PHE A 9 -28.72 -43.72 33.95
C PHE A 9 -28.28 -42.59 34.89
N LEU A 10 -28.17 -42.85 36.20
CA LEU A 10 -27.73 -41.83 37.16
C LEU A 10 -26.29 -41.35 36.93
N VAL A 11 -25.42 -42.16 36.35
CA VAL A 11 -24.02 -41.79 36.07
C VAL A 11 -23.84 -41.26 34.64
N LEU A 12 -24.53 -41.82 33.65
CA LEU A 12 -24.35 -41.41 32.25
C LEU A 12 -25.10 -40.12 31.89
N ILE A 13 -26.23 -39.81 32.54
CA ILE A 13 -26.96 -38.57 32.29
C ILE A 13 -26.16 -37.32 32.72
N PRO A 14 -25.53 -37.24 33.91
CA PRO A 14 -24.71 -36.08 34.24
C PRO A 14 -23.45 -36.00 33.39
N ALA A 15 -22.87 -37.13 32.96
CA ALA A 15 -21.76 -37.14 32.02
C ALA A 15 -22.18 -36.54 30.67
N SER A 16 -23.35 -36.94 30.15
CA SER A 16 -23.84 -36.45 28.85
C SER A 16 -24.07 -34.94 28.80
N GLN A 17 -24.39 -34.31 29.94
CA GLN A 17 -24.57 -32.87 30.06
C GLN A 17 -23.25 -32.08 30.19
N GLN A 18 -22.14 -32.72 30.57
CA GLN A 18 -20.84 -32.03 30.64
C GLN A 18 -20.17 -31.88 29.27
N TYR A 19 -20.40 -32.82 28.35
CA TYR A 19 -19.83 -32.75 26.99
C TYR A 19 -20.30 -31.54 26.16
N PRO A 20 -21.58 -31.14 26.11
CA PRO A 20 -21.99 -30.01 25.27
C PRO A 20 -21.35 -28.70 25.73
N PHE A 21 -21.19 -28.48 27.04
CA PHE A 21 -20.58 -27.27 27.57
C PHE A 21 -19.09 -27.16 27.19
N SER A 22 -18.36 -28.28 27.28
CA SER A 22 -16.94 -28.29 26.88
C SER A 22 -16.76 -28.10 25.38
N LEU A 23 -17.64 -28.68 24.54
CA LEU A 23 -17.58 -28.50 23.09
C LEU A 23 -17.89 -27.06 22.68
N GLU A 24 -18.91 -26.45 23.30
CA GLU A 24 -19.29 -25.06 23.04
C GLU A 24 -18.16 -24.10 23.40
N SER A 25 -17.52 -24.28 24.57
CA SER A 25 -16.36 -23.46 24.95
C SER A 25 -15.16 -23.58 24.01
N LEU A 26 -14.92 -24.78 23.45
CA LEU A 26 -13.84 -24.99 22.49
C LEU A 26 -14.18 -24.35 21.14
N ASN A 27 -15.44 -24.51 20.69
CA ASN A 27 -15.90 -23.93 19.44
C ASN A 27 -15.88 -22.40 19.49
N ASP A 28 -16.30 -21.81 20.61
CA ASP A 28 -16.22 -20.36 20.84
C ASP A 28 -14.78 -19.85 20.81
N GLN A 29 -13.83 -20.62 21.37
CA GLN A 29 -12.42 -20.27 21.31
C GLN A 29 -11.88 -20.29 19.87
N ILE A 30 -12.22 -21.34 19.11
CA ILE A 30 -11.80 -21.48 17.69
C ILE A 30 -12.39 -20.36 16.83
N ILE A 31 -13.68 -20.05 16.99
CA ILE A 31 -14.35 -18.98 16.23
C ILE A 31 -13.72 -17.62 16.54
N ASN A 32 -13.42 -17.34 17.82
CA ASN A 32 -12.79 -16.08 18.20
C ASN A 32 -11.39 -15.92 17.60
N GLU A 33 -10.61 -17.00 17.55
CA GLU A 33 -9.27 -16.98 16.92
C GLU A 33 -9.37 -16.68 15.42
N GLU A 34 -10.26 -17.37 14.70
CA GLU A 34 -10.48 -17.15 13.26
C GLU A 34 -10.95 -15.71 12.96
N VAL A 35 -11.84 -15.16 13.78
CA VAL A 35 -12.33 -13.78 13.62
C VAL A 35 -11.21 -12.76 13.80
N ILE A 36 -10.29 -12.98 14.75
CA ILE A 36 -9.15 -12.09 14.97
C ILE A 36 -8.20 -12.11 13.76
N GLU A 37 -7.91 -13.29 13.22
CA GLU A 37 -7.07 -13.42 12.02
C GLU A 37 -7.68 -12.71 10.82
N TYR A 38 -9.00 -12.87 10.61
CA TYR A 38 -9.72 -12.19 9.55
C TYR A 38 -9.68 -10.66 9.68
N MET A 39 -9.86 -10.13 10.91
CA MET A 39 -9.76 -8.69 11.15
C MET A 39 -8.34 -8.15 10.90
N LEU A 40 -7.30 -8.92 11.26
CA LEU A 40 -5.92 -8.55 10.98
C LEU A 40 -5.65 -8.49 9.47
N GLU A 41 -6.05 -9.51 8.71
CA GLU A 41 -5.87 -9.53 7.24
C GLU A 41 -6.59 -8.35 6.56
N ASN A 42 -7.82 -8.05 6.99
CA ASN A 42 -8.57 -6.90 6.46
C ASN A 42 -7.94 -5.56 6.84
N SER A 43 -7.39 -5.43 8.06
CA SER A 43 -6.68 -4.21 8.47
C SER A 43 -5.43 -3.95 7.64
N ILE A 44 -4.70 -5.02 7.27
CA ILE A 44 -3.51 -4.94 6.42
C ILE A 44 -3.93 -4.57 4.98
N ARG A 45 -4.99 -5.19 4.45
CA ARG A 45 -5.51 -4.86 3.10
C ARG A 45 -6.08 -3.45 2.99
N SER A 46 -6.61 -2.88 4.08
CA SER A 46 -7.15 -1.51 4.09
C SER A 46 -6.08 -0.42 4.20
N SER A 47 -4.79 -0.76 4.22
CA SER A 47 -3.72 0.20 4.01
C SER A 47 -3.67 0.63 2.54
N ARG A 48 -4.58 1.52 2.16
CA ARG A 48 -4.56 2.20 0.85
C ARG A 48 -3.16 2.76 0.65
N THR A 49 -2.36 2.14 -0.22
CA THR A 49 -1.01 2.60 -0.53
C THR A 49 -1.10 4.08 -0.86
N ARG A 50 -0.46 4.91 -0.01
CA ARG A 50 -0.40 6.36 -0.25
C ARG A 50 0.20 6.54 -1.64
N ARG A 51 -0.51 7.25 -2.52
CA ARG A 51 0.06 7.66 -3.81
C ARG A 51 1.20 8.62 -3.49
N VAL A 52 2.42 8.10 -3.43
CA VAL A 52 3.62 8.93 -3.44
C VAL A 52 3.61 9.62 -4.80
N PRO A 53 3.64 10.97 -4.88
CA PRO A 53 3.84 11.63 -6.17
C PRO A 53 5.12 11.04 -6.75
N ASP A 54 5.04 10.61 -8.00
CA ASP A 54 6.10 9.92 -8.71
C ASP A 54 7.31 10.87 -8.82
N GLU A 55 8.15 10.95 -7.77
CA GLU A 55 9.31 11.86 -7.72
C GLU A 55 10.18 11.62 -8.96
N LYS A 56 10.22 10.36 -9.42
CA LYS A 56 10.86 9.93 -10.66
C LYS A 56 10.42 10.74 -11.89
N LYS A 57 9.17 11.21 -11.99
CA LYS A 57 8.70 12.02 -13.13
C LYS A 57 9.32 13.40 -13.13
N ILE A 58 9.47 14.03 -11.96
CA ILE A 58 10.10 15.35 -11.83
C ILE A 58 11.59 15.25 -12.17
N TYR A 59 12.28 14.22 -11.66
CA TYR A 59 13.71 13.99 -11.97
C TYR A 59 13.98 13.67 -13.46
N ARG A 60 13.05 13.01 -14.16
CA ARG A 60 13.23 12.66 -15.58
C ARG A 60 13.27 13.88 -16.49
N CYS A 61 12.49 14.90 -16.19
CA CYS A 61 12.40 16.06 -17.07
C CYS A 61 13.68 16.90 -17.04
N GLY A 62 14.25 17.19 -15.86
CA GLY A 62 15.48 17.98 -15.75
C GLY A 62 16.63 17.41 -16.59
N ARG A 63 16.82 16.08 -16.57
CA ARG A 63 17.82 15.39 -17.40
C ARG A 63 17.51 15.54 -18.90
N ARG A 64 16.24 15.38 -19.30
CA ARG A 64 15.81 15.55 -20.69
C ARG A 64 16.07 16.97 -21.19
N ILE A 65 15.73 17.98 -20.39
CA ILE A 65 15.96 19.39 -20.73
C ILE A 65 17.45 19.69 -20.82
N HIS A 66 18.27 19.19 -19.90
CA HIS A 66 19.73 19.37 -19.98
C HIS A 66 20.31 18.79 -21.28
N SER A 67 19.92 17.57 -21.65
CA SER A 67 20.34 16.96 -22.93
C SER A 67 19.82 17.74 -24.15
N TYR A 68 18.60 18.26 -24.07
CA TYR A 68 18.00 19.03 -25.15
C TYR A 68 18.68 20.39 -25.34
N VAL A 69 18.97 21.11 -24.25
CA VAL A 69 19.76 22.35 -24.29
C VAL A 69 21.13 22.10 -24.90
N PHE A 70 21.82 21.02 -24.50
CA PHE A 70 23.11 20.67 -25.07
C PHE A 70 23.03 20.40 -26.58
N ALA A 71 21.95 19.77 -27.06
CA ALA A 71 21.73 19.54 -28.48
C ALA A 71 21.45 20.84 -29.26
N VAL A 72 20.73 21.80 -28.68
CA VAL A 72 20.40 23.08 -29.32
C VAL A 72 21.59 24.04 -29.33
N CYS A 73 22.38 24.07 -28.25
CA CYS A 73 23.44 25.06 -28.03
C CYS A 73 24.86 24.54 -28.29
N GLY A 74 25.09 23.23 -28.25
CA GLY A 74 26.43 22.63 -28.31
C GLY A 74 27.27 22.82 -27.03
N LYS A 75 26.75 23.50 -26.01
CA LYS A 75 27.39 23.75 -24.72
C LYS A 75 26.38 23.70 -23.58
N ALA A 76 26.87 23.72 -22.33
CA ALA A 76 26.02 23.90 -21.17
C ALA A 76 25.31 25.26 -21.22
N CYS A 77 24.12 25.35 -20.64
CA CYS A 77 23.33 26.58 -20.60
C CYS A 77 24.09 27.67 -19.82
N GLU A 78 24.38 28.80 -20.46
CA GLU A 78 24.83 30.01 -19.80
C GLU A 78 23.59 30.88 -19.55
N SER A 79 22.74 30.46 -18.62
CA SER A 79 21.54 31.22 -18.28
C SER A 79 21.94 32.51 -17.56
N ASN A 80 21.93 33.63 -18.28
CA ASN A 80 22.03 34.96 -17.68
C ASN A 80 20.69 35.46 -17.10
N THR A 81 19.65 34.62 -17.15
CA THR A 81 18.30 34.93 -16.67
C THR A 81 17.98 34.12 -15.42
N GLU A 82 17.31 34.74 -14.44
CA GLU A 82 16.84 34.09 -13.20
C GLU A 82 15.75 33.02 -13.45
N VAL A 83 15.48 32.67 -14.70
CA VAL A 83 14.42 31.75 -15.09
C VAL A 83 14.94 30.33 -15.05
N ASN A 84 14.38 29.52 -14.15
CA ASN A 84 14.61 28.08 -14.12
C ASN A 84 13.96 27.40 -15.35
N ILE A 85 14.73 27.26 -16.43
CA ILE A 85 14.30 26.65 -17.70
C ILE A 85 13.76 25.24 -17.47
N ALA A 86 14.39 24.45 -16.60
CA ALA A 86 13.88 23.13 -16.25
C ALA A 86 12.45 23.20 -15.69
N SER A 87 12.17 24.09 -14.74
CA SER A 87 10.83 24.20 -14.15
C SER A 87 9.77 24.62 -15.16
N LYS A 88 10.11 25.51 -16.10
CA LYS A 88 9.20 25.96 -17.16
C LYS A 88 8.99 24.86 -18.21
N CYS A 89 10.07 24.33 -18.78
CA CYS A 89 10.03 23.32 -19.84
C CYS A 89 9.54 21.95 -19.35
N CYS A 90 9.47 21.73 -18.05
CA CYS A 90 8.84 20.54 -17.48
C CYS A 90 7.33 20.66 -17.30
N ARG A 91 6.79 21.89 -17.30
CA ARG A 91 5.35 22.15 -17.24
C ARG A 91 4.77 22.40 -18.63
N GLU A 92 5.53 23.07 -19.47
CA GLU A 92 5.16 23.48 -20.83
C GLU A 92 6.19 22.96 -21.82
N GLU A 93 5.80 22.67 -23.05
CA GLU A 93 6.74 22.31 -24.10
C GLU A 93 7.54 23.55 -24.55
N CYS A 94 8.87 23.45 -24.51
CA CYS A 94 9.76 24.53 -24.93
C CYS A 94 10.22 24.33 -26.37
N THR A 95 10.20 25.41 -27.15
CA THR A 95 10.73 25.45 -28.52
C THR A 95 12.24 25.69 -28.56
N ASP A 96 12.87 25.32 -29.67
CA ASP A 96 14.30 25.57 -29.92
C ASP A 96 14.64 27.06 -29.78
N ASP A 97 13.80 27.95 -30.33
CA ASP A 97 14.01 29.41 -30.27
C ASP A 97 14.00 29.95 -28.84
N PHE A 98 13.13 29.39 -27.98
CA PHE A 98 13.07 29.77 -26.57
C PHE A 98 14.36 29.37 -25.85
N ILE A 99 14.88 28.18 -26.13
CA ILE A 99 16.14 27.70 -25.53
C ILE A 99 17.32 28.55 -25.98
N ARG A 100 17.42 28.85 -27.29
CA ARG A 100 18.48 29.72 -27.82
C ARG A 100 18.46 31.08 -27.12
N LYS A 101 17.29 31.71 -27.04
CA LYS A 101 17.15 33.03 -26.41
C LYS A 101 17.53 33.07 -24.92
N GLN A 102 17.34 31.97 -24.20
CA GLN A 102 17.56 31.94 -22.74
C GLN A 102 18.92 31.37 -22.33
N CYS A 103 19.41 30.35 -23.04
CA CYS A 103 20.66 29.67 -22.70
C CYS A 103 21.86 30.16 -23.52
N CYS A 104 21.62 30.61 -24.75
CA CYS A 104 22.65 30.84 -25.76
C CYS A 104 22.34 32.11 -26.58
N PRO A 105 22.12 33.26 -25.92
CA PRO A 105 21.95 34.54 -26.61
C PRO A 105 23.22 34.96 -27.35
#